data_AF-A0A846MZP6-F1
#
_entry.id   AF-A0A846MZP6-F1
#
_cell.length_a   1.000
_cell.length_b   1.000
_cell.length_c   1.000
_cell.angle_alpha   90.00
_cell.angle_beta   90.00
_cell.angle_gamma   90.00
#
_symmetry.space_group_name_H-M   'P 1'
#
loop_
_entity.id
_entity.type
_entity.pdbx_description
1 polymer ?
#
loop_
_entity_poly.entity_id
_entity_poly.type
_entity_poly.pdbx_seq_one_letter_code
_entity_poly.pdbx_strand_id
1 'polypeptide(L)'
;MRKLVLLSAVSAAALLAPEALAQGNIAVHSEREAYYGDLHLHTTYSFDAYVLMGTKVDPDQAYRFAKGEPVEYLGEKVQRREPLDFLAVTDHSENIGVANETENPSSAVAQTEWGKSLKADLDKVKSPWERAKLGIALLTKYFIGGQRAAGQAGADAAKSAWQREKDIANRNYEPGKFTTFLAYEWTSMPNGQNLHRNVIFKGNDAPAPFTAQDSQNPQDLWNWLAKIRKDGYEALAIPHNANASNGLMYDWNTLDGRPIDIAYAQLRTENEPLSEIAQNKGASETHPALSPNDEFANYEIFDTLLISQQKSRPEGSYVRDALSRGLVLQRKLGVNPYKDGIVGASDLHSGLTVSSQEDYGGNIGGINQGPGKPNKEQASGILGYTGDQGALAGFKLWRTTAGNLTGAWAESNTRESIYNAFRRKETFATSGTKLKFRFFGGWGLDGKLVQKPDWVKAAYKAGVPMGGDLPAKPGTAKTPSFAVWAVKDPNSANLDRVQVIKVWEENGKQQEKIFDVAWAGKRKIDPKTHKLQAIGSTVDLSTGKYTNSIGAAELKAVWKDPEFNPKQYAAYYVRVLEIPTPRWSTLVAIANGLPLPKDIPLTDQQRGWSSPIWYTPKL
;
A
#
# COMPACT_ATOMS: atom_id res chain seq x y z
N MET A 1 14.68 -84.66 -19.06
CA MET A 1 13.78 -84.45 -17.89
C MET A 1 14.58 -83.82 -16.77
N ARG A 2 13.94 -82.93 -15.99
CA ARG A 2 14.45 -82.14 -14.86
C ARG A 2 14.87 -80.70 -15.20
N LYS A 3 14.35 -79.82 -14.35
CA LYS A 3 14.19 -78.38 -14.43
C LYS A 3 15.54 -77.67 -14.29
N LEU A 4 15.76 -76.64 -15.10
CA LEU A 4 16.69 -75.56 -14.79
C LEU A 4 15.88 -74.26 -14.67
N VAL A 5 15.96 -73.65 -13.50
CA VAL A 5 15.47 -72.31 -13.19
C VAL A 5 16.44 -71.31 -13.82
N LEU A 6 15.94 -70.37 -14.62
CA LEU A 6 16.74 -69.26 -15.13
C LEU A 6 16.21 -67.95 -14.53
N LEU A 7 17.12 -67.28 -13.81
CA LEU A 7 17.01 -65.94 -13.28
C LEU A 7 16.78 -64.94 -14.41
N SER A 8 15.84 -64.02 -14.21
CA SER A 8 15.80 -62.74 -14.92
C SER A 8 16.01 -61.62 -13.90
N ALA A 9 17.18 -60.97 -14.00
CA ALA A 9 17.54 -59.77 -13.27
C ALA A 9 16.67 -58.59 -13.75
N VAL A 10 16.04 -57.88 -12.81
CA VAL A 10 15.42 -56.58 -13.05
C VAL A 10 16.12 -55.56 -12.16
N SER A 11 16.83 -54.64 -12.80
CA SER A 11 17.49 -53.50 -12.16
C SER A 11 16.45 -52.59 -11.49
N ALA A 12 16.61 -52.36 -10.19
CA ALA A 12 15.86 -51.35 -9.45
C ALA A 12 16.49 -49.97 -9.73
N ALA A 13 15.82 -49.16 -10.54
CA ALA A 13 16.04 -47.72 -10.58
C ALA A 13 15.08 -47.07 -9.56
N ALA A 14 15.64 -46.61 -8.44
CA ALA A 14 14.91 -45.82 -7.46
C ALA A 14 14.64 -44.42 -8.05
N LEU A 15 13.40 -44.18 -8.47
CA LEU A 15 12.87 -42.84 -8.69
C LEU A 15 12.59 -42.21 -7.33
N LEU A 16 13.45 -41.27 -6.93
CA LEU A 16 13.13 -40.28 -5.91
C LEU A 16 12.02 -39.38 -6.47
N ALA A 17 10.79 -39.63 -6.04
CA ALA A 17 9.69 -38.69 -6.21
C ALA A 17 9.88 -37.55 -5.18
N PRO A 18 9.77 -36.26 -5.58
CA PRO A 18 9.66 -35.19 -4.60
C PRO A 18 8.31 -35.32 -3.87
N GLU A 19 8.35 -35.18 -2.55
CA GLU A 19 7.19 -35.17 -1.66
C GLU A 19 6.21 -34.05 -2.06
N ALA A 20 5.20 -34.39 -2.86
CA ALA A 20 4.01 -33.57 -3.02
C ALA A 20 3.14 -33.74 -1.77
N LEU A 21 3.45 -32.95 -0.73
CA LEU A 21 2.57 -32.78 0.42
C LEU A 21 1.22 -32.22 -0.07
N ALA A 22 0.15 -32.89 0.35
CA ALA A 22 -1.25 -32.67 0.02
C ALA A 22 -1.67 -31.19 -0.16
N GLN A 23 -1.71 -30.71 -1.39
CA GLN A 23 -2.47 -29.51 -1.76
C GLN A 23 -3.90 -29.95 -2.08
N GLY A 24 -4.85 -29.62 -1.21
CA GLY A 24 -6.25 -29.61 -1.59
C GLY A 24 -6.45 -28.71 -2.82
N ASN A 25 -7.45 -29.01 -3.66
CA ASN A 25 -7.72 -28.23 -4.88
C ASN A 25 -7.81 -26.72 -4.58
N ILE A 26 -6.78 -25.96 -4.97
CA ILE A 26 -6.77 -24.49 -4.88
C ILE A 26 -7.90 -23.97 -5.78
N ALA A 27 -8.79 -23.14 -5.24
CA ALA A 27 -9.87 -22.56 -6.00
C ALA A 27 -9.30 -21.63 -7.10
N VAL A 28 -9.77 -21.84 -8.33
CA VAL A 28 -9.43 -21.01 -9.49
C VAL A 28 -10.70 -20.36 -10.02
N HIS A 29 -10.71 -19.03 -10.02
CA HIS A 29 -11.84 -18.20 -10.44
C HIS A 29 -11.52 -17.59 -11.81
N SER A 30 -12.17 -18.08 -12.87
CA SER A 30 -11.96 -17.58 -14.24
C SER A 30 -12.30 -16.10 -14.42
N GLU A 31 -13.16 -15.58 -13.56
CA GLU A 31 -13.57 -14.17 -13.53
C GLU A 31 -12.79 -13.35 -12.49
N ARG A 32 -11.81 -13.97 -11.82
CA ARG A 32 -11.00 -13.45 -10.73
C ARG A 32 -11.82 -13.11 -9.47
N GLU A 33 -11.18 -13.22 -8.32
CA GLU A 33 -11.69 -12.75 -7.04
C GLU A 33 -10.81 -11.63 -6.50
N ALA A 34 -11.39 -10.78 -5.66
CA ALA A 34 -10.63 -9.74 -4.97
C ALA A 34 -10.03 -10.33 -3.70
N TYR A 35 -8.70 -10.38 -3.65
CA TYR A 35 -7.94 -10.70 -2.45
C TYR A 35 -7.44 -9.41 -1.81
N TYR A 36 -7.48 -9.33 -0.48
CA TYR A 36 -7.11 -8.16 0.30
C TYR A 36 -5.89 -8.44 1.15
N GLY A 37 -4.93 -7.53 1.12
CA GLY A 37 -3.71 -7.68 1.89
C GLY A 37 -2.98 -6.38 2.13
N ASP A 38 -1.82 -6.52 2.74
CA ASP A 38 -0.93 -5.43 3.10
C ASP A 38 0.45 -5.71 2.50
N LEU A 39 1.06 -4.71 1.87
CA LEU A 39 2.35 -4.81 1.19
C LEU A 39 3.43 -3.99 1.90
N HIS A 40 3.09 -3.36 3.03
CA HIS A 40 3.98 -2.43 3.72
C HIS A 40 3.80 -2.56 5.24
N LEU A 41 4.70 -3.30 5.89
CA LEU A 41 4.65 -3.60 7.32
C LEU A 41 6.06 -3.82 7.86
N HIS A 42 6.35 -3.19 9.00
CA HIS A 42 7.65 -3.23 9.67
C HIS A 42 7.54 -3.94 11.01
N THR A 43 8.48 -4.84 11.27
CA THR A 43 8.59 -5.71 12.45
C THR A 43 9.81 -5.35 13.29
N THR A 44 10.14 -6.18 14.28
CA THR A 44 11.38 -6.05 15.08
C THR A 44 12.67 -6.12 14.25
N TYR A 45 12.61 -6.54 12.98
CA TYR A 45 13.79 -6.54 12.10
C TYR A 45 14.05 -5.17 11.47
N SER A 46 13.03 -4.33 11.32
CA SER A 46 13.23 -2.94 10.92
C SER A 46 13.93 -2.16 12.04
N PHE A 47 14.95 -1.40 11.63
CA PHE A 47 15.69 -0.54 12.55
C PHE A 47 14.78 0.47 13.25
N ASP A 48 13.88 1.14 12.53
CA ASP A 48 13.09 2.21 13.10
C ASP A 48 11.92 1.69 13.95
N ALA A 49 11.29 0.59 13.56
CA ALA A 49 10.33 -0.12 14.39
C ALA A 49 10.97 -0.57 15.72
N TYR A 50 12.15 -1.20 15.67
CA TYR A 50 12.85 -1.63 16.87
C TYR A 50 13.37 -0.45 17.72
N VAL A 51 14.11 0.49 17.12
CA VAL A 51 14.77 1.58 17.84
C VAL A 51 13.79 2.68 18.24
N LEU A 52 13.01 3.20 17.29
CA LEU A 52 12.05 4.28 17.55
C LEU A 52 10.85 3.78 18.34
N MET A 53 10.25 2.66 17.90
CA MET A 53 8.95 2.22 18.42
C MET A 53 9.03 1.16 19.51
N GLY A 54 10.17 0.50 19.65
CA GLY A 54 10.34 -0.58 20.63
C GLY A 54 9.62 -1.85 20.28
N THR A 55 9.32 -2.03 19.00
CA THR A 55 8.63 -3.20 18.48
C THR A 55 9.40 -4.46 18.79
N LYS A 56 8.66 -5.43 19.37
CA LYS A 56 9.15 -6.79 19.67
C LYS A 56 8.44 -7.85 18.84
N VAL A 57 7.44 -7.45 18.07
CA VAL A 57 6.72 -8.33 17.15
C VAL A 57 7.66 -8.75 16.04
N ASP A 58 7.91 -10.04 15.93
CA ASP A 58 8.71 -10.61 14.85
C ASP A 58 7.88 -10.89 13.58
N PRO A 59 8.52 -11.21 12.44
CA PRO A 59 7.79 -11.53 11.21
C PRO A 59 6.81 -12.71 11.33
N ASP A 60 7.08 -13.70 12.19
CA ASP A 60 6.18 -14.85 12.33
C ASP A 60 4.91 -14.45 13.07
N GLN A 61 5.04 -13.67 14.15
CA GLN A 61 3.91 -13.08 14.85
C GLN A 61 3.09 -12.18 13.93
N ALA A 62 3.74 -11.39 13.06
CA ALA A 62 3.06 -10.55 12.07
C ALA A 62 2.19 -11.38 11.11
N TYR A 63 2.73 -12.46 10.54
CA TYR A 63 1.97 -13.36 9.65
C TYR A 63 0.83 -14.07 10.39
N ARG A 64 1.06 -14.56 11.61
CA ARG A 64 0.03 -15.18 12.44
C ARG A 64 -1.11 -14.22 12.74
N PHE A 65 -0.81 -12.97 13.10
CA PHE A 65 -1.81 -11.93 13.31
C PHE A 65 -2.61 -11.62 12.04
N ALA A 66 -1.93 -11.53 10.88
CA ALA A 66 -2.59 -11.29 9.59
C ALA A 66 -3.53 -12.44 9.18
N LYS A 67 -3.19 -13.69 9.53
CA LYS A 67 -4.09 -14.86 9.41
C LYS A 67 -5.28 -14.83 10.38
N GLY A 68 -5.32 -13.87 11.29
CA GLY A 68 -6.34 -13.75 12.33
C GLY A 68 -6.06 -14.60 13.56
N GLU A 69 -4.84 -15.09 13.78
CA GLU A 69 -4.47 -15.75 15.04
C GLU A 69 -4.24 -14.71 16.15
N PRO A 70 -4.57 -15.03 17.42
CA PRO A 70 -4.22 -14.15 18.54
C PRO A 70 -2.70 -14.18 18.80
N VAL A 71 -2.12 -13.00 19.06
CA VAL A 71 -0.70 -12.84 19.40
C VAL A 71 -0.54 -11.98 20.65
N GLU A 72 0.55 -12.19 21.39
CA GLU A 72 0.94 -11.33 22.50
C GLU A 72 1.53 -10.03 21.96
N TYR A 73 0.99 -8.90 22.41
CA TYR A 73 1.44 -7.57 22.06
C TYR A 73 1.39 -6.67 23.28
N LEU A 74 2.56 -6.21 23.74
CA LEU A 74 2.70 -5.29 24.87
C LEU A 74 1.98 -5.76 26.15
N GLY A 75 2.01 -7.06 26.42
CA GLY A 75 1.41 -7.68 27.61
C GLY A 75 -0.08 -8.02 27.49
N GLU A 76 -0.68 -7.79 26.33
CA GLU A 76 -2.06 -8.15 26.03
C GLU A 76 -2.15 -9.11 24.83
N LYS A 77 -3.17 -9.97 24.83
CA LYS A 77 -3.52 -10.75 23.63
C LYS A 77 -4.36 -9.90 22.70
N VAL A 78 -3.87 -9.70 21.48
CA VAL A 78 -4.56 -8.99 20.41
C VAL A 78 -4.82 -9.91 19.23
N GLN A 79 -5.87 -9.64 18.47
CA GLN A 79 -6.25 -10.41 17.28
C GLN A 79 -6.85 -9.47 16.24
N ARG A 80 -6.52 -9.69 14.96
CA ARG A 80 -7.11 -8.92 13.86
C ARG A 80 -8.59 -9.28 13.72
N ARG A 81 -9.45 -8.28 13.54
CA ARG A 81 -10.90 -8.48 13.37
C ARG A 81 -11.25 -9.36 12.17
N GLU A 82 -10.54 -9.16 11.06
CA GLU A 82 -10.75 -9.89 9.82
C GLU A 82 -9.41 -10.33 9.24
N PRO A 83 -9.21 -11.62 8.93
CA PRO A 83 -7.95 -12.09 8.35
C PRO A 83 -7.69 -11.45 6.99
N LEU A 84 -6.41 -11.29 6.63
CA LEU A 84 -5.99 -10.90 5.29
C LEU A 84 -5.83 -12.13 4.39
N ASP A 85 -5.91 -11.92 3.09
CA ASP A 85 -5.61 -12.94 2.08
C ASP A 85 -4.10 -13.01 1.80
N PHE A 86 -3.38 -11.90 1.95
CA PHE A 86 -1.93 -11.86 1.80
C PHE A 86 -1.24 -10.79 2.66
N LEU A 87 0.05 -10.98 2.93
CA LEU A 87 0.93 -10.02 3.59
C LEU A 87 2.35 -10.06 3.01
N ALA A 88 2.95 -8.88 2.84
CA ALA A 88 4.40 -8.73 2.70
C ALA A 88 4.95 -7.97 3.91
N VAL A 89 5.89 -8.59 4.63
CA VAL A 89 6.73 -7.88 5.60
C VAL A 89 7.84 -7.19 4.80
N THR A 90 8.05 -5.91 5.06
CA THR A 90 8.92 -5.02 4.27
C THR A 90 9.83 -4.26 5.20
N ASP A 91 10.51 -4.99 6.08
CA ASP A 91 11.49 -4.38 6.98
C ASP A 91 12.58 -3.63 6.18
N HIS A 92 13.04 -2.53 6.75
CA HIS A 92 14.13 -1.73 6.18
C HIS A 92 15.36 -2.59 5.89
N SER A 93 15.80 -2.62 4.63
CA SER A 93 16.93 -3.44 4.19
C SER A 93 18.27 -2.97 4.76
N GLU A 94 18.37 -1.68 5.10
CA GLU A 94 19.56 -1.08 5.68
C GLU A 94 19.77 -1.59 7.11
N ASN A 95 20.73 -2.51 7.29
CA ASN A 95 20.99 -3.17 8.57
C ASN A 95 19.79 -3.98 9.10
N ILE A 96 19.02 -4.61 8.19
CA ILE A 96 17.89 -5.48 8.53
C ILE A 96 18.25 -6.47 9.65
N GLY A 97 17.47 -6.47 10.72
CA GLY A 97 17.66 -7.37 11.86
C GLY A 97 19.01 -7.25 12.59
N VAL A 98 19.77 -6.16 12.42
CA VAL A 98 21.04 -5.96 13.14
C VAL A 98 20.81 -5.38 14.53
N ALA A 99 19.92 -4.39 14.66
CA ALA A 99 19.71 -3.68 15.92
C ALA A 99 19.12 -4.59 17.02
N ASN A 100 18.19 -5.47 16.66
CA ASN A 100 17.56 -6.39 17.61
C ASN A 100 18.49 -7.51 18.10
N GLU A 101 19.62 -7.78 17.42
CA GLU A 101 20.64 -8.71 17.95
C GLU A 101 21.29 -8.18 19.25
N THR A 102 21.15 -6.88 19.56
CA THR A 102 21.61 -6.30 20.83
C THR A 102 20.79 -6.74 22.05
N GLU A 103 19.63 -7.36 21.85
CA GLU A 103 18.82 -7.97 22.93
C GLU A 103 19.50 -9.20 23.54
N ASN A 104 20.32 -9.91 22.75
CA ASN A 104 21.14 -11.00 23.25
C ASN A 104 22.54 -10.46 23.57
N PRO A 105 22.92 -10.31 24.86
CA PRO A 105 24.23 -9.78 25.22
C PRO A 105 25.39 -10.62 24.69
N SER A 106 25.16 -11.89 24.35
CA SER A 106 26.18 -12.80 23.81
C SER A 106 26.31 -12.73 22.29
N SER A 107 25.47 -11.97 21.58
CA SER A 107 25.57 -11.86 20.12
C SER A 107 26.84 -11.13 19.69
N ALA A 108 27.38 -11.48 18.52
CA ALA A 108 28.56 -10.82 17.98
C ALA A 108 28.34 -9.30 17.81
N VAL A 109 27.12 -8.89 17.43
CA VAL A 109 26.72 -7.49 17.32
C VAL A 109 26.77 -6.80 18.68
N ALA A 110 26.20 -7.39 19.73
CA ALA A 110 26.18 -6.83 21.09
C ALA A 110 27.59 -6.64 21.67
N GLN A 111 28.56 -7.47 21.24
CA GLN A 111 29.96 -7.37 21.67
C GLN A 111 30.76 -6.28 20.95
N THR A 112 30.26 -5.74 19.83
CA THR A 112 30.88 -4.60 19.15
C THR A 112 30.66 -3.29 19.91
N GLU A 113 31.53 -2.30 19.69
CA GLU A 113 31.34 -0.95 20.25
C GLU A 113 30.03 -0.30 19.78
N TRP A 114 29.62 -0.58 18.53
CA TRP A 114 28.33 -0.12 18.00
C TRP A 114 27.16 -0.70 18.81
N GLY A 115 27.16 -2.03 19.02
CA GLY A 115 26.10 -2.72 19.76
C GLY A 115 26.03 -2.29 21.23
N LYS A 116 27.17 -2.20 21.92
CA LYS A 116 27.25 -1.67 23.30
C LYS A 116 26.72 -0.25 23.38
N SER A 117 27.09 0.61 22.42
CA SER A 117 26.64 2.01 22.40
C SER A 117 25.14 2.15 22.16
N LEU A 118 24.60 1.40 21.19
CA LEU A 118 23.17 1.37 20.93
C LEU A 118 22.41 0.86 22.16
N LYS A 119 22.86 -0.24 22.76
CA LYS A 119 22.24 -0.81 23.96
C LYS A 119 22.27 0.17 25.14
N ALA A 120 23.42 0.80 25.40
CA ALA A 120 23.55 1.81 26.44
C ALA A 120 22.68 3.05 26.20
N ASP A 121 22.45 3.43 24.94
CA ASP A 121 21.52 4.52 24.60
C ASP A 121 20.05 4.10 24.77
N LEU A 122 19.68 2.87 24.38
CA LEU A 122 18.34 2.32 24.57
C LEU A 122 18.01 2.10 26.06
N ASP A 123 18.98 1.73 26.89
CA ASP A 123 18.79 1.52 28.34
C ASP A 123 18.53 2.84 29.10
N LYS A 124 18.79 4.00 28.49
CA LYS A 124 18.43 5.31 29.06
C LYS A 124 16.95 5.64 28.91
N VAL A 125 16.21 4.93 28.05
CA VAL A 125 14.80 5.17 27.77
C VAL A 125 13.93 4.66 28.92
N LYS A 126 13.18 5.55 29.58
CA LYS A 126 12.34 5.19 30.74
C LYS A 126 10.85 5.14 30.43
N SER A 127 10.42 5.62 29.27
CA SER A 127 9.03 5.56 28.82
C SER A 127 8.92 5.46 27.30
N PRO A 128 7.77 4.98 26.76
CA PRO A 128 7.51 5.01 25.32
C PRO A 128 7.64 6.41 24.69
N TRP A 129 7.26 7.47 25.40
CA TRP A 129 7.39 8.85 24.92
C TRP A 129 8.85 9.32 24.82
N GLU A 130 9.66 8.98 25.83
CA GLU A 130 11.10 9.21 25.77
C GLU A 130 11.75 8.40 24.66
N ARG A 131 11.30 7.17 24.44
CA ARG A 131 11.80 6.31 23.36
C ARG A 131 11.60 6.97 22.01
N ALA A 132 10.39 7.46 21.79
CA ALA A 132 10.01 8.05 20.53
C ALA A 132 10.85 9.33 20.28
N LYS A 133 10.99 10.21 21.30
CA LYS A 133 11.79 11.44 21.20
C LYS A 133 13.29 11.16 21.00
N LEU A 134 13.87 10.27 21.80
CA LEU A 134 15.28 9.89 21.70
C LEU A 134 15.54 9.13 20.41
N GLY A 135 14.59 8.30 20.00
CA GLY A 135 14.65 7.45 18.84
C GLY A 135 15.04 8.22 17.60
N ILE A 136 14.49 9.40 17.34
CA ILE A 136 14.84 10.17 16.12
C ILE A 136 16.30 10.64 16.13
N ALA A 137 16.83 10.97 17.30
CA ALA A 137 18.27 11.22 17.44
C ALA A 137 19.08 9.94 17.21
N LEU A 138 18.60 8.77 17.66
CA LEU A 138 19.24 7.48 17.42
C LEU A 138 19.18 7.06 15.95
N LEU A 139 18.05 7.27 15.28
CA LEU A 139 17.89 7.07 13.83
C LEU A 139 18.89 7.94 13.08
N THR A 140 19.01 9.21 13.44
CA THR A 140 20.02 10.09 12.83
C THR A 140 21.44 9.58 13.08
N LYS A 141 21.74 9.17 14.32
CA LYS A 141 23.08 8.74 14.74
C LYS A 141 23.51 7.40 14.12
N TYR A 142 22.59 6.44 14.00
CA TYR A 142 22.91 5.04 13.71
C TYR A 142 22.36 4.54 12.38
N PHE A 143 21.45 5.28 11.73
CA PHE A 143 20.76 4.85 10.51
C PHE A 143 20.92 5.86 9.36
N ILE A 144 20.63 7.15 9.61
CA ILE A 144 20.74 8.23 8.60
C ILE A 144 22.19 8.71 8.53
N GLY A 145 23.04 7.93 7.86
CA GLY A 145 24.44 8.29 7.65
C GLY A 145 25.25 7.33 6.79
N GLY A 146 24.62 6.27 6.24
CA GLY A 146 25.27 5.32 5.35
C GLY A 146 26.34 4.44 6.00
N GLN A 147 26.48 4.48 7.34
CA GLN A 147 27.43 3.62 8.04
C GLN A 147 26.87 2.20 8.15
N ARG A 148 27.67 1.20 7.74
CA ARG A 148 27.37 -0.20 8.02
C ARG A 148 27.43 -0.44 9.52
N ALA A 149 26.31 -0.83 10.12
CA ALA A 149 26.23 -1.08 11.56
C ALA A 149 27.15 -2.25 11.95
N ALA A 150 27.85 -2.14 13.07
CA ALA A 150 28.61 -3.23 13.69
C ALA A 150 29.63 -3.99 12.79
N GLY A 151 30.12 -3.39 11.69
CA GLY A 151 31.13 -3.99 10.82
C GLY A 151 30.74 -5.37 10.26
N GLN A 152 31.67 -6.34 10.27
CA GLN A 152 31.39 -7.68 9.77
C GLN A 152 30.30 -8.40 10.57
N ALA A 153 30.27 -8.22 11.90
CA ALA A 153 29.24 -8.83 12.74
C ALA A 153 27.83 -8.34 12.35
N GLY A 154 27.69 -7.07 11.99
CA GLY A 154 26.43 -6.54 11.47
C GLY A 154 26.09 -7.07 10.07
N ALA A 155 27.06 -7.21 9.17
CA ALA A 155 26.83 -7.81 7.85
C ALA A 155 26.37 -9.27 7.95
N ASP A 156 26.98 -10.06 8.84
CA ASP A 156 26.60 -11.45 9.09
C ASP A 156 25.23 -11.56 9.76
N ALA A 157 24.92 -10.65 10.68
CA ALA A 157 23.59 -10.54 11.31
C ALA A 157 22.52 -10.20 10.27
N ALA A 158 22.75 -9.21 9.39
CA ALA A 158 21.81 -8.83 8.35
C ALA A 158 21.55 -9.97 7.36
N LYS A 159 22.60 -10.66 6.93
CA LYS A 159 22.47 -11.86 6.09
C LYS A 159 21.64 -12.96 6.77
N SER A 160 21.87 -13.17 8.06
CA SER A 160 21.15 -14.17 8.85
C SER A 160 19.69 -13.77 9.05
N ALA A 161 19.41 -12.50 9.33
CA ALA A 161 18.06 -11.96 9.46
C ALA A 161 17.28 -12.10 8.14
N TRP A 162 17.87 -11.74 7.00
CA TRP A 162 17.25 -11.92 5.70
C TRP A 162 16.91 -13.39 5.41
N GLN A 163 17.81 -14.32 5.73
CA GLN A 163 17.52 -15.75 5.57
C GLN A 163 16.35 -16.20 6.47
N ARG A 164 16.32 -15.75 7.73
CA ARG A 164 15.20 -16.04 8.65
C ARG A 164 13.88 -15.48 8.13
N GLU A 165 13.87 -14.27 7.59
CA GLU A 165 12.69 -13.65 7.01
C GLU A 165 12.14 -14.47 5.83
N LYS A 166 13.04 -14.91 4.92
CA LYS A 166 12.66 -15.83 3.84
C LYS A 166 12.04 -17.13 4.35
N ASP A 167 12.68 -17.74 5.34
CA ASP A 167 12.22 -19.00 5.92
C ASP A 167 10.84 -18.84 6.60
N ILE A 168 10.65 -17.75 7.35
CA ILE A 168 9.39 -17.43 8.06
C ILE A 168 8.26 -17.16 7.05
N ALA A 169 8.52 -16.35 6.02
CA ALA A 169 7.54 -16.08 4.98
C ALA A 169 7.14 -17.36 4.26
N ASN A 170 8.10 -18.20 3.88
CA ASN A 170 7.83 -19.50 3.26
C ASN A 170 7.04 -20.45 4.15
N ARG A 171 7.37 -20.53 5.44
CA ARG A 171 6.65 -21.37 6.41
C ARG A 171 5.19 -20.94 6.61
N ASN A 172 4.92 -19.64 6.54
CA ASN A 172 3.57 -19.09 6.68
C ASN A 172 2.78 -19.06 5.36
N TYR A 173 3.36 -19.48 4.24
CA TYR A 173 2.65 -19.53 2.97
C TYR A 173 1.70 -20.74 2.94
N GLU A 174 0.39 -20.48 2.86
CA GLU A 174 -0.65 -21.49 2.75
C GLU A 174 -1.43 -21.29 1.43
N PRO A 175 -0.97 -21.86 0.29
CA PRO A 175 -1.62 -21.67 -1.02
C PRO A 175 -3.12 -21.95 -0.96
N GLY A 176 -3.92 -21.03 -1.51
CA GLY A 176 -5.38 -21.10 -1.49
C GLY A 176 -6.03 -20.54 -0.22
N LYS A 177 -5.25 -20.18 0.81
CA LYS A 177 -5.75 -19.64 2.09
C LYS A 177 -5.09 -18.33 2.50
N PHE A 178 -3.76 -18.28 2.48
CA PHE A 178 -2.98 -17.11 2.87
C PHE A 178 -1.66 -17.05 2.09
N THR A 179 -1.44 -15.95 1.37
CA THR A 179 -0.23 -15.74 0.58
C THR A 179 0.76 -14.83 1.30
N THR A 180 2.00 -15.28 1.47
CA THR A 180 3.10 -14.41 1.91
C THR A 180 3.96 -14.02 0.72
N PHE A 181 4.60 -12.85 0.77
CA PHE A 181 5.66 -12.49 -0.19
C PHE A 181 6.98 -12.32 0.54
N LEU A 182 8.08 -12.70 -0.12
CA LEU A 182 9.40 -12.21 0.28
C LEU A 182 9.50 -10.76 -0.16
N ALA A 183 9.88 -9.87 0.73
CA ALA A 183 9.93 -8.45 0.43
C ALA A 183 10.86 -7.70 1.40
N TYR A 184 11.23 -6.48 1.05
CA TYR A 184 11.97 -5.57 1.93
C TYR A 184 11.70 -4.12 1.51
N GLU A 185 11.95 -3.15 2.40
CA GLU A 185 11.96 -1.73 2.04
C GLU A 185 13.39 -1.27 1.67
N TRP A 186 13.53 -0.65 0.51
CA TRP A 186 14.71 0.10 0.09
C TRP A 186 14.54 1.57 0.47
N THR A 187 15.34 2.07 1.41
CA THR A 187 15.03 3.29 2.17
C THR A 187 15.90 4.46 1.75
N SER A 188 15.68 4.91 0.51
CA SER A 188 16.39 6.07 -0.02
C SER A 188 15.76 7.40 0.40
N MET A 189 16.56 8.28 1.02
CA MET A 189 16.07 9.56 1.54
C MET A 189 17.02 10.73 1.24
N PRO A 190 17.28 11.05 -0.05
CA PRO A 190 18.24 12.09 -0.43
C PRO A 190 17.84 13.45 0.15
N ASN A 191 18.73 14.05 0.94
CA ASN A 191 18.49 15.30 1.66
C ASN A 191 17.24 15.28 2.57
N GLY A 192 16.87 14.12 3.11
CA GLY A 192 15.71 13.99 4.00
C GLY A 192 14.35 13.96 3.27
N GLN A 193 14.35 13.81 1.94
CA GLN A 193 13.16 13.72 1.10
C GLN A 193 12.85 12.25 0.79
N ASN A 194 11.63 11.81 1.04
CA ASN A 194 11.27 10.39 0.92
C ASN A 194 11.36 9.89 -0.52
N LEU A 195 12.15 8.85 -0.75
CA LEU A 195 12.29 8.17 -2.03
C LEU A 195 12.36 6.65 -1.82
N HIS A 196 11.57 6.11 -0.88
CA HIS A 196 11.59 4.68 -0.55
C HIS A 196 10.85 3.83 -1.59
N ARG A 197 11.16 2.52 -1.62
CA ARG A 197 10.41 1.52 -2.39
C ARG A 197 10.29 0.22 -1.61
N ASN A 198 9.11 -0.40 -1.65
CA ASN A 198 8.94 -1.79 -1.27
C ASN A 198 9.29 -2.70 -2.45
N VAL A 199 10.28 -3.58 -2.27
CA VAL A 199 10.68 -4.58 -3.27
C VAL A 199 9.95 -5.89 -2.95
N ILE A 200 9.14 -6.38 -3.89
CA ILE A 200 8.32 -7.59 -3.72
C ILE A 200 8.76 -8.66 -4.70
N PHE A 201 9.04 -9.87 -4.21
CA PHE A 201 9.43 -11.03 -5.03
C PHE A 201 8.25 -11.97 -5.30
N LYS A 202 8.17 -12.51 -6.52
CA LYS A 202 7.17 -13.51 -6.90
C LYS A 202 7.44 -14.88 -6.27
N GLY A 203 8.73 -15.21 -6.12
CA GLY A 203 9.20 -16.56 -5.77
C GLY A 203 9.17 -16.89 -4.28
N ASN A 204 9.74 -18.05 -3.96
CA ASN A 204 10.02 -18.51 -2.59
C ASN A 204 11.49 -18.34 -2.20
N ASP A 205 12.30 -17.74 -3.06
CA ASP A 205 13.68 -17.37 -2.77
C ASP A 205 13.99 -16.00 -3.39
N ALA A 206 15.02 -15.35 -2.85
CA ALA A 206 15.48 -14.04 -3.27
C ALA A 206 16.98 -13.88 -2.96
N PRO A 207 17.72 -13.10 -3.77
CA PRO A 207 19.11 -12.76 -3.51
C PRO A 207 19.23 -11.88 -2.26
N ALA A 208 20.47 -11.57 -1.85
CA ALA A 208 20.68 -10.55 -0.83
C ALA A 208 20.09 -9.19 -1.28
N PRO A 209 19.46 -8.40 -0.40
CA PRO A 209 18.86 -7.13 -0.76
C PRO A 209 19.89 -6.16 -1.36
N PHE A 210 19.50 -5.44 -2.40
CA PHE A 210 20.17 -4.19 -2.80
C PHE A 210 19.59 -3.07 -1.97
N THR A 211 20.46 -2.37 -1.22
CA THR A 211 20.07 -1.42 -0.17
C THR A 211 20.36 0.02 -0.59
N ALA A 212 19.81 0.99 0.15
CA ALA A 212 20.13 2.40 -0.07
C ALA A 212 21.56 2.77 0.41
N GLN A 213 22.27 1.84 1.05
CA GLN A 213 23.71 1.94 1.31
C GLN A 213 24.55 1.60 0.08
N ASP A 214 24.01 0.82 -0.88
CA ASP A 214 24.67 0.51 -2.14
C ASP A 214 24.49 1.66 -3.16
N SER A 215 23.28 2.20 -3.26
CA SER A 215 22.99 3.44 -3.98
C SER A 215 21.68 4.05 -3.49
N GLN A 216 21.61 5.39 -3.47
CA GLN A 216 20.39 6.17 -3.20
C GLN A 216 19.62 6.49 -4.49
N ASN A 217 20.08 6.04 -5.66
CA ASN A 217 19.44 6.34 -6.94
C ASN A 217 18.50 5.20 -7.35
N PRO A 218 17.19 5.46 -7.57
CA PRO A 218 16.24 4.44 -8.02
C PRO A 218 16.65 3.73 -9.31
N GLN A 219 17.36 4.41 -10.23
CA GLN A 219 17.84 3.79 -11.46
C GLN A 219 18.81 2.63 -11.18
N ASP A 220 19.63 2.73 -10.15
CA ASP A 220 20.56 1.66 -9.78
C ASP A 220 19.82 0.47 -9.18
N LEU A 221 18.80 0.73 -8.35
CA LEU A 221 17.87 -0.31 -7.88
C LEU A 221 17.19 -1.01 -9.07
N TRP A 222 16.67 -0.26 -10.04
CA TRP A 222 16.00 -0.83 -11.20
C TRP A 222 16.94 -1.63 -12.11
N ASN A 223 18.18 -1.17 -12.29
CA ASN A 223 19.21 -1.90 -13.01
C ASN A 223 19.56 -3.23 -12.30
N TRP A 224 19.63 -3.20 -10.97
CA TRP A 224 19.82 -4.41 -10.17
C TRP A 224 18.62 -5.36 -10.29
N LEU A 225 17.38 -4.87 -10.21
CA LEU A 225 16.16 -5.66 -10.42
C LEU A 225 16.15 -6.32 -11.81
N ALA A 226 16.54 -5.59 -12.85
CA ALA A 226 16.66 -6.13 -14.20
C ALA A 226 17.74 -7.21 -14.32
N LYS A 227 18.83 -7.10 -13.54
CA LYS A 227 19.88 -8.13 -13.46
C LYS A 227 19.35 -9.41 -12.80
N ILE A 228 18.78 -9.31 -11.60
CA ILE A 228 18.33 -10.50 -10.87
C ILE A 228 17.18 -11.23 -11.58
N ARG A 229 16.36 -10.52 -12.38
CA ARG A 229 15.36 -11.15 -13.25
C ARG A 229 15.99 -12.08 -14.29
N LYS A 230 17.17 -11.73 -14.83
CA LYS A 230 17.93 -12.60 -15.74
C LYS A 230 18.50 -13.83 -15.02
N ASP A 231 18.74 -13.70 -13.71
CA ASP A 231 19.20 -14.79 -12.85
C ASP A 231 18.03 -15.66 -12.32
N GLY A 232 16.79 -15.37 -12.71
CA GLY A 232 15.59 -16.15 -12.37
C GLY A 232 14.76 -15.60 -11.19
N TYR A 233 15.18 -14.49 -10.57
CA TYR A 233 14.44 -13.85 -9.48
C TYR A 233 13.48 -12.79 -10.00
N GLU A 234 12.20 -13.13 -10.08
CA GLU A 234 11.15 -12.17 -10.50
C GLU A 234 10.75 -11.24 -9.36
N ALA A 235 10.96 -9.92 -9.56
CA ALA A 235 10.70 -8.89 -8.57
C ALA A 235 10.25 -7.55 -9.19
N LEU A 236 9.48 -6.79 -8.41
CA LEU A 236 9.02 -5.42 -8.71
C LEU A 236 9.29 -4.51 -7.51
N ALA A 237 9.29 -3.20 -7.74
CA ALA A 237 9.38 -2.17 -6.73
C ALA A 237 8.08 -1.35 -6.68
N ILE A 238 7.70 -0.87 -5.50
CA ILE A 238 6.51 -0.03 -5.28
C ILE A 238 6.95 1.25 -4.56
N PRO A 239 7.00 2.41 -5.24
CA PRO A 239 7.17 3.70 -4.57
C PRO A 239 6.02 3.99 -3.61
N HIS A 240 6.36 4.55 -2.45
CA HIS A 240 5.41 4.92 -1.40
C HIS A 240 5.78 6.22 -0.68
N ASN A 241 4.85 6.74 0.13
CA ASN A 241 4.95 8.02 0.84
C ASN A 241 5.38 9.19 -0.06
N ALA A 242 4.83 9.23 -1.28
CA ALA A 242 5.15 10.24 -2.27
C ALA A 242 4.85 11.66 -1.76
N ASN A 243 3.82 11.81 -0.93
CA ASN A 243 3.46 13.06 -0.25
C ASN A 243 4.62 13.65 0.57
N ALA A 244 5.53 12.82 1.10
CA ALA A 244 6.73 13.23 1.83
C ALA A 244 8.01 13.28 0.97
N SER A 245 7.88 13.20 -0.36
CA SER A 245 9.02 13.20 -1.29
C SER A 245 9.49 14.59 -1.72
N ASN A 246 8.74 15.65 -1.38
CA ASN A 246 8.97 17.02 -1.84
C ASN A 246 9.10 17.13 -3.38
N GLY A 247 8.34 16.28 -4.07
CA GLY A 247 8.22 16.26 -5.52
C GLY A 247 9.19 15.32 -6.25
N LEU A 248 10.10 14.67 -5.52
CA LEU A 248 11.10 13.78 -6.13
C LEU A 248 10.50 12.49 -6.69
N MET A 249 9.38 12.01 -6.12
CA MET A 249 8.84 10.70 -6.51
C MET A 249 8.36 10.67 -7.97
N TYR A 250 7.74 11.76 -8.43
CA TYR A 250 7.15 11.91 -9.76
C TYR A 250 7.67 13.17 -10.47
N ASP A 251 8.98 13.41 -10.41
CA ASP A 251 9.63 14.60 -10.98
C ASP A 251 9.62 14.62 -12.52
N TRP A 252 9.94 15.74 -13.15
CA TRP A 252 10.19 15.85 -14.59
C TRP A 252 11.61 15.38 -14.98
N ASN A 253 12.47 15.28 -13.97
CA ASN A 253 13.89 14.98 -14.10
C ASN A 253 14.25 13.69 -13.35
N THR A 254 15.37 13.11 -13.72
CA THR A 254 16.05 12.07 -12.96
C THR A 254 16.63 12.64 -11.65
N LEU A 255 17.05 11.79 -10.72
CA LEU A 255 17.61 12.22 -9.42
C LEU A 255 18.83 13.14 -9.57
N ASP A 256 19.65 12.94 -10.61
CA ASP A 256 20.80 13.77 -10.96
C ASP A 256 20.44 15.04 -11.75
N GLY A 257 19.15 15.34 -11.92
CA GLY A 257 18.63 16.58 -12.49
C GLY A 257 18.56 16.61 -14.02
N ARG A 258 18.83 15.50 -14.71
CA ARG A 258 18.66 15.41 -16.18
C ARG A 258 17.18 15.25 -16.54
N PRO A 259 16.71 15.79 -17.67
CA PRO A 259 15.38 15.47 -18.16
C PRO A 259 15.18 13.97 -18.33
N ILE A 260 13.99 13.48 -18.01
CA ILE A 260 13.63 12.07 -18.26
C ILE A 260 13.71 11.76 -19.76
N ASP A 261 14.46 10.71 -20.09
CA ASP A 261 14.59 10.17 -21.44
C ASP A 261 13.83 8.84 -21.60
N ILE A 262 13.88 8.27 -22.81
CA ILE A 262 13.19 7.01 -23.14
C ILE A 262 13.73 5.85 -22.30
N ALA A 263 15.04 5.80 -22.06
CA ALA A 263 15.68 4.70 -21.34
C ALA A 263 15.26 4.68 -19.86
N TYR A 264 15.27 5.84 -19.21
CA TYR A 264 14.72 6.01 -17.87
C TYR A 264 13.25 5.59 -17.83
N ALA A 265 12.46 6.07 -18.78
CA ALA A 265 11.03 5.80 -18.79
C ALA A 265 10.72 4.32 -18.93
N GLN A 266 11.40 3.61 -19.83
CA GLN A 266 11.27 2.17 -20.00
C GLN A 266 11.70 1.41 -18.75
N LEU A 267 12.86 1.78 -18.18
CA LEU A 267 13.41 1.13 -17.00
C LEU A 267 12.47 1.27 -15.80
N ARG A 268 11.89 2.45 -15.58
CA ARG A 268 10.90 2.66 -14.52
C ARG A 268 9.63 1.86 -14.76
N THR A 269 9.03 1.93 -15.95
CA THR A 269 7.77 1.20 -16.25
C THR A 269 7.90 -0.32 -16.05
N GLU A 270 9.07 -0.89 -16.32
CA GLU A 270 9.32 -2.32 -16.12
C GLU A 270 9.45 -2.71 -14.64
N ASN A 271 9.99 -1.82 -13.81
CA ASN A 271 10.33 -2.10 -12.42
C ASN A 271 9.29 -1.61 -11.41
N GLU A 272 8.61 -0.51 -11.68
CA GLU A 272 7.62 0.12 -10.81
C GLU A 272 6.24 0.12 -11.48
N PRO A 273 5.56 -1.05 -11.60
CA PRO A 273 4.23 -1.10 -12.21
C PRO A 273 3.13 -0.55 -11.30
N LEU A 274 3.40 -0.33 -10.00
CA LEU A 274 2.41 0.04 -8.98
C LEU A 274 2.91 1.22 -8.16
N SER A 275 1.98 2.00 -7.63
CA SER A 275 2.24 3.07 -6.65
C SER A 275 1.32 2.91 -5.45
N GLU A 276 1.90 3.10 -4.25
CA GLU A 276 1.12 3.21 -3.03
C GLU A 276 0.46 4.60 -2.94
N ILE A 277 -0.87 4.62 -2.99
CA ILE A 277 -1.64 5.87 -2.99
C ILE A 277 -1.96 6.37 -1.59
N ALA A 278 -1.91 5.51 -0.57
CA ALA A 278 -2.23 5.88 0.80
C ALA A 278 -1.70 4.86 1.81
N GLN A 279 -1.30 5.38 2.97
CA GLN A 279 -0.96 4.62 4.19
C GLN A 279 -1.18 5.49 5.46
N ASN A 280 -0.65 5.07 6.62
CA ASN A 280 -0.86 5.75 7.90
C ASN A 280 -0.39 7.22 7.95
N LYS A 281 0.71 7.57 7.27
CA LYS A 281 1.20 8.94 7.01
C LYS A 281 0.48 9.55 5.80
N GLY A 282 -0.83 9.34 5.70
CA GLY A 282 -1.76 10.09 4.84
C GLY A 282 -2.00 9.52 3.44
N ALA A 283 -2.98 10.13 2.76
CA ALA A 283 -3.29 9.84 1.37
C ALA A 283 -2.47 10.71 0.41
N SER A 284 -1.92 10.07 -0.61
CA SER A 284 -1.18 10.64 -1.74
C SER A 284 -1.99 10.62 -3.05
N GLU A 285 -3.33 10.54 -3.00
CA GLU A 285 -4.16 10.63 -4.22
C GLU A 285 -3.97 11.97 -4.92
N THR A 286 -4.32 13.06 -4.24
CA THR A 286 -4.19 14.44 -4.70
C THR A 286 -4.10 15.40 -3.50
N HIS A 287 -3.94 16.70 -3.78
CA HIS A 287 -3.86 17.76 -2.80
C HIS A 287 -4.77 18.94 -3.22
N PRO A 288 -5.34 19.74 -2.29
CA PRO A 288 -6.21 20.87 -2.66
C PRO A 288 -5.54 21.92 -3.55
N ALA A 289 -4.22 22.08 -3.44
CA ALA A 289 -3.44 22.97 -4.32
C ALA A 289 -3.32 22.45 -5.77
N LEU A 290 -3.41 21.13 -5.97
CA LEU A 290 -3.34 20.50 -7.30
C LEU A 290 -4.75 20.34 -7.91
N SER A 291 -5.73 20.03 -7.08
CA SER A 291 -7.12 19.74 -7.48
C SER A 291 -8.13 20.65 -6.77
N PRO A 292 -8.10 21.98 -6.98
CA PRO A 292 -8.95 22.93 -6.25
C PRO A 292 -10.46 22.76 -6.51
N ASN A 293 -10.83 22.07 -7.60
CA ASN A 293 -12.21 21.79 -7.96
C ASN A 293 -12.76 20.48 -7.38
N ASP A 294 -11.92 19.67 -6.72
CA ASP A 294 -12.29 18.42 -6.08
C ASP A 294 -12.63 18.66 -4.60
N GLU A 295 -13.92 18.52 -4.21
CA GLU A 295 -14.32 18.67 -2.81
C GLU A 295 -13.70 17.64 -1.85
N PHE A 296 -13.07 16.59 -2.38
CA PHE A 296 -12.45 15.51 -1.61
C PHE A 296 -10.92 15.49 -1.68
N ALA A 297 -10.30 16.51 -2.27
CA ALA A 297 -8.84 16.61 -2.39
C ALA A 297 -8.11 16.79 -1.05
N ASN A 298 -8.83 17.08 0.04
CA ASN A 298 -8.28 17.28 1.38
C ASN A 298 -8.33 16.02 2.27
N TYR A 299 -8.53 14.84 1.68
CA TYR A 299 -8.66 13.60 2.44
C TYR A 299 -7.35 13.18 3.11
N GLU A 300 -7.36 13.11 4.44
CA GLU A 300 -6.25 12.60 5.28
C GLU A 300 -4.86 13.05 4.78
N ILE A 301 -4.69 14.35 4.54
CA ILE A 301 -3.45 14.93 4.00
C ILE A 301 -2.34 14.94 5.05
N PHE A 302 -1.20 14.39 4.63
CA PHE A 302 0.06 14.52 5.32
C PHE A 302 1.04 15.21 4.35
N ASP A 303 1.49 16.43 4.66
CA ASP A 303 2.15 17.33 3.71
C ASP A 303 3.50 17.86 4.24
N THR A 304 4.17 17.08 5.10
CA THR A 304 5.49 17.41 5.62
C THR A 304 6.53 16.34 5.27
N LEU A 305 7.81 16.72 5.27
CA LEU A 305 8.92 15.79 5.23
C LEU A 305 9.01 15.00 6.55
N LEU A 306 9.34 13.71 6.48
CA LEU A 306 9.33 12.82 7.64
C LEU A 306 10.33 13.27 8.73
N ILE A 307 11.55 13.69 8.37
CA ILE A 307 12.55 14.05 9.39
C ILE A 307 12.48 15.53 9.76
N SER A 308 12.51 16.42 8.77
CA SER A 308 12.60 17.87 9.02
C SER A 308 11.26 18.54 9.33
N GLN A 309 10.13 17.87 9.07
CA GLN A 309 8.77 18.40 9.20
C GLN A 309 8.50 19.67 8.38
N GLN A 310 9.38 20.01 7.44
CA GLN A 310 9.14 21.10 6.49
C GLN A 310 7.99 20.71 5.56
N LYS A 311 7.22 21.70 5.12
CA LYS A 311 6.15 21.48 4.13
C LYS A 311 6.74 20.88 2.85
N SER A 312 6.19 19.75 2.44
CA SER A 312 6.53 19.06 1.21
C SER A 312 5.81 19.73 0.04
N ARG A 313 6.52 19.92 -1.08
CA ARG A 313 5.94 20.43 -2.33
C ARG A 313 4.88 19.47 -2.88
N PRO A 314 3.63 19.90 -3.15
CA PRO A 314 2.62 19.03 -3.75
C PRO A 314 2.99 18.54 -5.15
N GLU A 315 3.55 19.40 -5.99
CA GLU A 315 3.97 19.05 -7.36
C GLU A 315 5.02 17.93 -7.35
N GLY A 316 4.68 16.78 -7.94
CA GLY A 316 5.51 15.58 -8.01
C GLY A 316 5.37 14.64 -6.82
N SER A 317 4.48 14.95 -5.88
CA SER A 317 4.29 14.21 -4.61
C SER A 317 2.96 13.45 -4.54
N TYR A 318 2.11 13.54 -5.55
CA TYR A 318 0.77 12.94 -5.54
C TYR A 318 0.51 12.11 -6.80
N VAL A 319 -0.19 11.00 -6.65
CA VAL A 319 -0.39 10.01 -7.71
C VAL A 319 -1.23 10.56 -8.87
N ARG A 320 -2.28 11.34 -8.60
CA ARG A 320 -3.08 11.95 -9.68
C ARG A 320 -2.24 12.92 -10.53
N ASP A 321 -1.35 13.69 -9.89
CA ASP A 321 -0.37 14.52 -10.58
C ASP A 321 0.56 13.64 -11.43
N ALA A 322 1.12 12.57 -10.85
CA ALA A 322 1.96 11.61 -11.57
C ALA A 322 1.30 11.03 -12.83
N LEU A 323 0.04 10.56 -12.71
CA LEU A 323 -0.72 10.01 -13.83
C LEU A 323 -0.83 11.01 -14.98
N SER A 324 -1.10 12.28 -14.68
CA SER A 324 -1.20 13.34 -15.69
C SER A 324 0.16 13.76 -16.27
N ARG A 325 1.24 13.83 -15.45
CA ARG A 325 2.62 14.04 -15.94
C ARG A 325 3.05 12.93 -16.88
N GLY A 326 2.67 11.71 -16.54
CA GLY A 326 2.95 10.51 -17.31
C GLY A 326 2.42 10.62 -18.74
N LEU A 327 1.21 11.18 -18.93
CA LEU A 327 0.63 11.40 -20.25
C LEU A 327 1.41 12.47 -21.06
N VAL A 328 1.89 13.53 -20.40
CA VAL A 328 2.75 14.55 -21.03
C VAL A 328 4.08 13.93 -21.48
N LEU A 329 4.70 13.12 -20.64
CA LEU A 329 5.94 12.40 -20.97
C LEU A 329 5.70 11.37 -22.06
N GLN A 330 4.58 10.65 -22.04
CA GLN A 330 4.20 9.69 -23.08
C GLN A 330 4.09 10.35 -24.44
N ARG A 331 3.47 11.53 -24.53
CA ARG A 331 3.39 12.27 -25.78
C ARG A 331 4.76 12.68 -26.32
N LYS A 332 5.70 13.02 -25.44
CA LYS A 332 7.06 13.46 -25.81
C LYS A 332 7.99 12.29 -26.17
N LEU A 333 7.91 11.20 -25.41
CA LEU A 333 8.90 10.10 -25.43
C LEU A 333 8.36 8.82 -26.05
N GLY A 334 7.05 8.69 -26.23
CA GLY A 334 6.37 7.44 -26.60
C GLY A 334 6.21 6.44 -25.43
N VAL A 335 6.78 6.73 -24.26
CA VAL A 335 6.75 5.87 -23.07
C VAL A 335 6.29 6.67 -21.86
N ASN A 336 5.42 6.09 -21.04
CA ASN A 336 4.88 6.71 -19.83
C ASN A 336 5.58 6.14 -18.57
N PRO A 337 6.48 6.90 -17.91
CA PRO A 337 7.17 6.43 -16.70
C PRO A 337 6.28 6.35 -15.46
N TYR A 338 5.10 6.97 -15.48
CA TYR A 338 4.12 7.07 -14.37
C TYR A 338 2.83 6.33 -14.71
N LYS A 339 2.97 5.18 -15.38
CA LYS A 339 1.85 4.33 -15.80
C LYS A 339 1.53 3.31 -14.72
N ASP A 340 1.25 3.84 -13.53
CA ASP A 340 1.21 3.07 -12.29
C ASP A 340 -0.21 2.52 -12.03
N GLY A 341 -0.28 1.27 -11.60
CA GLY A 341 -1.45 0.74 -10.90
C GLY A 341 -1.46 1.21 -9.45
N ILE A 342 -2.58 1.03 -8.77
CA ILE A 342 -2.82 1.57 -7.44
C ILE A 342 -2.83 0.46 -6.39
N VAL A 343 -2.08 0.67 -5.31
CA VAL A 343 -2.07 -0.14 -4.10
C VAL A 343 -2.15 0.76 -2.86
N GLY A 344 -2.46 0.17 -1.72
CA GLY A 344 -2.50 0.85 -0.43
C GLY A 344 -2.01 -0.08 0.66
N ALA A 345 -1.47 0.45 1.75
CA ALA A 345 -0.83 -0.38 2.76
C ALA A 345 -0.89 0.27 4.14
N SER A 346 -0.48 -0.46 5.18
CA SER A 346 -0.54 0.10 6.54
C SER A 346 0.66 1.00 6.87
N ASP A 347 1.87 0.63 6.44
CA ASP A 347 3.14 1.25 6.85
C ASP A 347 3.30 1.23 8.39
N LEU A 348 2.74 0.20 9.03
CA LEU A 348 2.73 0.09 10.49
C LEU A 348 4.05 -0.46 11.00
N HIS A 349 4.55 0.18 12.05
CA HIS A 349 5.82 -0.19 12.68
C HIS A 349 5.63 -0.99 13.97
N SER A 350 4.39 -1.27 14.35
CA SER A 350 4.05 -2.15 15.47
C SER A 350 4.31 -3.63 15.18
N GLY A 351 4.57 -4.00 13.92
CA GLY A 351 4.57 -5.37 13.41
C GLY A 351 3.19 -5.97 13.22
N LEU A 352 2.10 -5.24 13.51
CA LEU A 352 0.74 -5.75 13.43
C LEU A 352 -0.12 -4.90 12.50
N THR A 353 -0.45 -5.45 11.33
CA THR A 353 -1.28 -4.79 10.31
C THR A 353 -2.73 -4.64 10.79
N VAL A 354 -3.15 -3.41 11.06
CA VAL A 354 -4.54 -3.00 11.31
C VAL A 354 -4.96 -1.97 10.26
N SER A 355 -6.26 -1.88 10.01
CA SER A 355 -6.81 -0.98 8.99
C SER A 355 -8.19 -0.42 9.35
N SER A 356 -8.80 -0.87 10.45
CA SER A 356 -10.09 -0.37 10.91
C SER A 356 -9.90 0.85 11.82
N GLN A 357 -10.85 1.78 11.78
CA GLN A 357 -10.82 2.96 12.64
C GLN A 357 -10.88 2.59 14.13
N GLU A 358 -11.54 1.48 14.48
CA GLU A 358 -11.67 1.03 15.87
C GLU A 358 -10.41 0.34 16.41
N ASP A 359 -9.61 -0.29 15.55
CA ASP A 359 -8.46 -1.10 15.97
C ASP A 359 -7.13 -0.32 15.88
N TYR A 360 -7.10 0.84 15.21
CA TYR A 360 -5.86 1.62 15.03
C TYR A 360 -5.42 2.39 16.27
N GLY A 361 -6.34 2.85 17.13
CA GLY A 361 -6.03 3.79 18.22
C GLY A 361 -5.17 3.24 19.38
N GLY A 362 -4.58 2.04 19.25
CA GLY A 362 -3.99 1.23 20.32
C GLY A 362 -2.48 1.34 20.54
N ASN A 363 -2.10 1.33 21.83
CA ASN A 363 -0.80 1.35 22.54
C ASN A 363 0.42 2.11 21.93
N ILE A 364 1.16 2.77 22.82
CA ILE A 364 2.19 3.78 22.52
C ILE A 364 3.43 3.15 21.90
N GLY A 365 3.72 3.53 20.66
CA GLY A 365 4.99 3.26 19.99
C GLY A 365 5.64 4.47 19.34
N GLY A 366 4.96 5.59 19.14
CA GLY A 366 5.51 6.72 18.40
C GLY A 366 4.62 7.13 17.24
N ILE A 367 5.14 7.31 16.01
CA ILE A 367 4.39 7.93 14.90
C ILE A 367 3.20 7.08 14.42
N ASN A 368 3.21 5.78 14.76
CA ASN A 368 2.26 4.79 14.27
C ASN A 368 1.54 4.13 15.45
N GLN A 369 0.25 3.88 15.30
CA GLN A 369 -0.58 3.25 16.32
C GLN A 369 -0.97 1.83 15.86
N GLY A 370 -0.96 0.87 16.78
CA GLY A 370 -1.22 -0.54 16.50
C GLY A 370 -2.55 -1.01 17.11
N PRO A 371 -2.80 -2.32 17.16
CA PRO A 371 -3.92 -2.86 17.91
C PRO A 371 -3.75 -2.61 19.41
N GLY A 372 -4.87 -2.55 20.13
CA GLY A 372 -4.91 -2.39 21.59
C GLY A 372 -5.80 -1.22 22.02
N LYS A 373 -5.86 -0.94 23.32
CA LYS A 373 -6.66 0.16 23.87
C LYS A 373 -5.81 1.03 24.78
N PRO A 374 -5.58 2.31 24.45
CA PRO A 374 -4.82 3.19 25.31
C PRO A 374 -5.64 3.49 26.56
N ASN A 375 -4.98 3.60 27.72
CA ASN A 375 -5.59 4.19 28.90
C ASN A 375 -5.73 5.71 28.73
N LYS A 376 -6.42 6.37 29.67
CA LYS A 376 -6.75 7.80 29.57
C LYS A 376 -5.52 8.71 29.43
N GLU A 377 -4.43 8.42 30.12
CA GLU A 377 -3.19 9.21 30.02
C GLU A 377 -2.56 9.06 28.64
N GLN A 378 -2.43 7.82 28.17
CA GLN A 378 -1.88 7.51 26.84
C GLN A 378 -2.74 8.15 25.73
N ALA A 379 -4.06 8.02 25.81
CA ALA A 379 -5.00 8.62 24.88
C ALA A 379 -4.91 10.15 24.87
N SER A 380 -4.74 10.77 26.04
CA SER A 380 -4.55 12.22 26.17
C SER A 380 -3.28 12.69 25.44
N GLY A 381 -2.20 11.91 25.53
CA GLY A 381 -0.97 12.13 24.76
C GLY A 381 -1.16 11.95 23.26
N ILE A 382 -1.71 10.80 22.83
CA ILE A 382 -1.96 10.48 21.40
C ILE A 382 -2.81 11.55 20.71
N LEU A 383 -3.78 12.15 21.43
CA LEU A 383 -4.67 13.19 20.92
C LEU A 383 -4.14 14.62 21.08
N GLY A 384 -2.95 14.80 21.67
CA GLY A 384 -2.31 16.11 21.78
C GLY A 384 -2.82 17.02 22.89
N TYR A 385 -3.53 16.49 23.89
CA TYR A 385 -4.06 17.30 24.99
C TYR A 385 -3.03 17.64 26.06
N THR A 386 -1.93 16.89 26.15
CA THR A 386 -0.85 17.10 27.14
C THR A 386 0.37 17.85 26.58
N GLY A 387 0.24 18.52 25.43
CA GLY A 387 1.33 19.29 24.81
C GLY A 387 2.33 18.41 24.05
N ASP A 388 3.63 18.56 24.34
CA ASP A 388 4.76 17.91 23.64
C ASP A 388 4.71 16.37 23.60
N GLN A 389 3.83 15.73 24.39
CA GLN A 389 3.65 14.27 24.39
C GLN A 389 2.88 13.76 23.16
N GLY A 390 2.07 14.59 22.50
CA GLY A 390 1.38 14.19 21.27
C GLY A 390 2.13 14.55 19.97
N ALA A 391 3.24 15.26 20.10
CA ALA A 391 4.12 15.62 19.01
C ALA A 391 5.38 14.74 19.08
N LEU A 392 5.39 13.63 18.34
CA LEU A 392 6.62 12.87 18.19
C LEU A 392 7.54 13.63 17.23
N ALA A 393 8.57 14.33 17.72
CA ALA A 393 9.44 15.17 16.87
C ALA A 393 8.70 16.07 15.85
N GLY A 394 7.59 16.67 16.29
CA GLY A 394 6.75 17.52 15.44
C GLY A 394 5.62 16.79 14.71
N PHE A 395 5.64 15.45 14.64
CA PHE A 395 4.53 14.66 14.10
C PHE A 395 3.34 14.66 15.05
N LYS A 396 2.21 15.19 14.59
CA LYS A 396 0.94 15.15 15.32
C LYS A 396 0.28 13.79 15.10
N LEU A 397 0.40 12.88 16.07
CA LEU A 397 -0.07 11.49 15.94
C LEU A 397 -1.55 11.39 15.55
N TRP A 398 -2.38 12.27 16.10
CA TRP A 398 -3.80 12.38 15.79
C TRP A 398 -4.12 12.76 14.33
N ARG A 399 -3.13 13.12 13.52
CA ARG A 399 -3.27 13.37 12.07
C ARG A 399 -2.92 12.16 11.20
N THR A 400 -2.46 11.06 11.78
CA THR A 400 -2.26 9.80 11.04
C THR A 400 -3.59 9.09 10.78
N THR A 401 -3.58 8.14 9.86
CA THR A 401 -4.75 7.38 9.39
C THR A 401 -4.67 5.92 9.86
N ALA A 402 -5.79 5.20 9.83
CA ALA A 402 -5.89 3.84 10.35
C ALA A 402 -5.08 2.76 9.61
N GLY A 403 -4.37 3.12 8.54
CA GLY A 403 -3.73 2.20 7.60
C GLY A 403 -4.67 1.81 6.45
N ASN A 404 -4.10 1.42 5.32
CA ASN A 404 -4.81 1.14 4.08
C ASN A 404 -4.63 -0.33 3.66
N LEU A 405 -5.46 -0.81 2.72
CA LEU A 405 -5.34 -2.16 2.17
C LEU A 405 -5.15 -2.15 0.67
N THR A 406 -4.44 -3.15 0.17
CA THR A 406 -4.35 -3.48 -1.26
C THR A 406 -5.38 -4.54 -1.59
N GLY A 407 -6.18 -4.28 -2.62
CA GLY A 407 -6.99 -5.28 -3.30
C GLY A 407 -6.32 -5.74 -4.60
N ALA A 408 -6.31 -7.03 -4.86
CA ALA A 408 -5.81 -7.63 -6.09
C ALA A 408 -6.85 -8.56 -6.71
N TRP A 409 -7.22 -8.31 -7.97
CA TRP A 409 -8.10 -9.21 -8.72
C TRP A 409 -7.27 -10.35 -9.30
N ALA A 410 -7.30 -11.51 -8.65
CA ALA A 410 -6.51 -12.67 -9.03
C ALA A 410 -7.37 -13.92 -9.24
N GLU A 411 -6.88 -14.85 -10.03
CA GLU A 411 -7.53 -16.12 -10.32
C GLU A 411 -7.52 -17.06 -9.10
N SER A 412 -6.51 -16.97 -8.22
CA SER A 412 -6.40 -17.79 -7.01
C SER A 412 -5.59 -17.08 -5.91
N ASN A 413 -5.75 -17.49 -4.65
CA ASN A 413 -4.92 -17.01 -3.54
C ASN A 413 -3.55 -17.71 -3.54
N THR A 414 -2.69 -17.35 -4.49
CA THR A 414 -1.33 -17.87 -4.61
C THR A 414 -0.35 -16.75 -4.91
N ARG A 415 0.94 -16.94 -4.54
CA ARG A 415 2.02 -15.98 -4.88
C ARG A 415 2.01 -15.64 -6.36
N GLU A 416 1.94 -16.66 -7.22
CA GLU A 416 1.95 -16.45 -8.66
C GLU A 416 0.73 -15.65 -9.13
N SER A 417 -0.49 -16.04 -8.75
CA SER A 417 -1.69 -15.41 -9.28
C SER A 417 -1.85 -13.97 -8.80
N ILE A 418 -1.56 -13.71 -7.51
CA ILE A 418 -1.62 -12.35 -6.93
C ILE A 418 -0.47 -11.49 -7.49
N TYR A 419 0.75 -12.01 -7.59
CA TYR A 419 1.86 -11.25 -8.20
C TYR A 419 1.58 -10.92 -9.68
N ASN A 420 0.99 -11.85 -10.44
CA ASN A 420 0.56 -11.58 -11.80
C ASN A 420 -0.52 -10.48 -11.84
N ALA A 421 -1.34 -10.33 -10.79
CA ALA A 421 -2.31 -9.23 -10.65
C ALA A 421 -1.60 -7.89 -10.45
N PHE A 422 -0.54 -7.87 -9.64
CA PHE A 422 0.33 -6.71 -9.45
C PHE A 422 0.97 -6.28 -10.78
N ARG A 423 1.57 -7.23 -11.53
CA ARG A 423 2.21 -6.94 -12.83
C ARG A 423 1.23 -6.38 -13.87
N ARG A 424 0.01 -6.92 -13.94
CA ARG A 424 -1.03 -6.43 -14.86
C ARG A 424 -1.80 -5.21 -14.33
N LYS A 425 -1.45 -4.69 -13.15
CA LYS A 425 -2.09 -3.55 -12.48
C LYS A 425 -3.58 -3.72 -12.25
N GLU A 426 -4.08 -4.95 -12.13
CA GLU A 426 -5.50 -5.17 -11.82
C GLU A 426 -5.70 -5.15 -10.30
N THR A 427 -5.28 -4.04 -9.72
CA THR A 427 -5.24 -3.78 -8.29
C THR A 427 -6.04 -2.53 -7.96
N PHE A 428 -6.35 -2.38 -6.68
CA PHE A 428 -6.97 -1.19 -6.13
C PHE A 428 -6.50 -0.99 -4.69
N ALA A 429 -6.75 0.20 -4.15
CA ALA A 429 -6.51 0.51 -2.75
C ALA A 429 -7.83 0.82 -2.04
N THR A 430 -7.89 0.58 -0.73
CA THR A 430 -8.97 1.06 0.13
C THR A 430 -8.40 1.82 1.33
N SER A 431 -9.20 2.69 1.93
CA SER A 431 -8.87 3.41 3.17
C SER A 431 -8.91 2.55 4.44
N GLY A 432 -9.01 1.23 4.28
CA GLY A 432 -8.95 0.27 5.37
C GLY A 432 -10.09 -0.75 5.42
N THR A 433 -11.21 -0.48 4.74
CA THR A 433 -12.33 -1.42 4.58
C THR A 433 -12.08 -2.42 3.45
N LYS A 434 -12.76 -3.56 3.49
CA LYS A 434 -12.80 -4.53 2.38
C LYS A 434 -13.90 -4.20 1.36
N LEU A 435 -14.12 -2.91 1.06
CA LEU A 435 -15.03 -2.51 -0.01
C LEU A 435 -14.54 -3.11 -1.34
N LYS A 436 -15.46 -3.60 -2.17
CA LYS A 436 -15.13 -4.39 -3.37
C LYS A 436 -15.70 -3.71 -4.60
N PHE A 437 -14.87 -3.48 -5.62
CA PHE A 437 -15.29 -2.77 -6.81
C PHE A 437 -14.48 -3.14 -8.05
N ARG A 438 -15.14 -3.04 -9.20
CA ARG A 438 -14.60 -3.33 -10.52
C ARG A 438 -14.78 -2.12 -11.43
N PHE A 439 -13.82 -1.93 -12.32
CA PHE A 439 -13.82 -0.90 -13.33
C PHE A 439 -13.36 -1.50 -14.66
N PHE A 440 -14.17 -1.34 -15.69
CA PHE A 440 -13.87 -1.80 -17.04
C PHE A 440 -14.08 -0.67 -18.04
N GLY A 441 -13.28 -0.64 -19.11
CA GLY A 441 -13.37 0.32 -20.20
C GLY A 441 -13.43 -0.36 -21.56
N GLY A 442 -14.21 0.19 -22.49
CA GLY A 442 -14.33 -0.31 -23.86
C GLY A 442 -15.11 0.64 -24.77
N TRP A 443 -15.14 0.37 -26.08
CA TRP A 443 -15.75 1.28 -27.07
C TRP A 443 -17.26 1.12 -27.26
N GLY A 444 -17.85 0.08 -26.68
CA GLY A 444 -19.25 -0.29 -26.92
C GLY A 444 -19.80 -1.18 -25.83
N LEU A 445 -19.43 -0.93 -24.57
CA LEU A 445 -20.05 -1.63 -23.45
C LEU A 445 -21.55 -1.33 -23.45
N ASP A 446 -22.35 -2.39 -23.38
CA ASP A 446 -23.80 -2.29 -23.29
C ASP A 446 -24.20 -1.42 -22.08
N GLY A 447 -25.10 -0.45 -22.27
CA GLY A 447 -25.57 0.42 -21.19
C GLY A 447 -26.25 -0.34 -20.03
N LYS A 448 -26.69 -1.58 -20.27
CA LYS A 448 -27.25 -2.49 -19.26
C LYS A 448 -26.28 -3.60 -18.85
N LEU A 449 -24.99 -3.53 -19.23
CA LEU A 449 -24.01 -4.59 -18.98
C LEU A 449 -24.05 -5.07 -17.53
N VAL A 450 -23.89 -4.15 -16.57
CA VAL A 450 -23.83 -4.44 -15.11
C VAL A 450 -25.14 -4.97 -14.50
N GLN A 451 -26.22 -5.05 -15.28
CA GLN A 451 -27.51 -5.64 -14.86
C GLN A 451 -27.64 -7.11 -15.28
N LYS A 452 -26.73 -7.61 -16.12
CA LYS A 452 -26.76 -9.00 -16.61
C LYS A 452 -26.16 -9.95 -15.55
N PRO A 453 -26.66 -11.19 -15.43
CA PRO A 453 -26.11 -12.16 -14.48
C PRO A 453 -24.62 -12.48 -14.71
N ASP A 454 -24.18 -12.55 -15.97
CA ASP A 454 -22.81 -12.90 -16.39
C ASP A 454 -21.98 -11.66 -16.79
N TRP A 455 -22.32 -10.48 -16.24
CA TRP A 455 -21.77 -9.22 -16.70
C TRP A 455 -20.24 -9.13 -16.59
N VAL A 456 -19.62 -9.78 -15.61
CA VAL A 456 -18.17 -9.76 -15.40
C VAL A 456 -17.47 -10.47 -16.56
N LYS A 457 -17.91 -11.69 -16.90
CA LYS A 457 -17.44 -12.43 -18.08
C LYS A 457 -17.62 -11.63 -19.37
N ALA A 458 -18.79 -11.00 -19.53
CA ALA A 458 -19.07 -10.14 -20.68
C ALA A 458 -18.15 -8.90 -20.71
N ALA A 459 -17.83 -8.31 -19.56
CA ALA A 459 -16.93 -7.16 -19.45
C ALA A 459 -15.48 -7.52 -19.81
N TYR A 460 -14.94 -8.63 -19.31
CA TYR A 460 -13.61 -9.13 -19.69
C TYR A 460 -13.50 -9.46 -21.18
N LYS A 461 -14.59 -9.91 -21.81
CA LYS A 461 -14.61 -10.19 -23.24
C LYS A 461 -14.69 -8.91 -24.10
N ALA A 462 -15.45 -7.92 -23.65
CA ALA A 462 -15.79 -6.74 -24.45
C ALA A 462 -14.92 -5.50 -24.20
N GLY A 463 -14.14 -5.49 -23.12
CA GLY A 463 -13.31 -4.36 -22.71
C GLY A 463 -12.05 -4.80 -21.99
N VAL A 464 -11.45 -3.85 -21.29
CA VAL A 464 -10.26 -4.06 -20.45
C VAL A 464 -10.59 -3.71 -19.00
N PRO A 465 -10.05 -4.45 -18.01
CA PRO A 465 -10.19 -4.10 -16.60
C PRO A 465 -9.30 -2.90 -16.24
N MET A 466 -9.50 -2.37 -15.03
CA MET A 466 -8.55 -1.48 -14.36
C MET A 466 -7.11 -2.03 -14.48
N GLY A 467 -6.15 -1.15 -14.72
CA GLY A 467 -4.77 -1.53 -15.02
C GLY A 467 -4.45 -1.67 -16.52
N GLY A 468 -5.47 -1.72 -17.38
CA GLY A 468 -5.32 -1.93 -18.83
C GLY A 468 -5.33 -0.68 -19.70
N ASP A 469 -4.89 -0.83 -20.93
CA ASP A 469 -5.07 0.15 -22.01
C ASP A 469 -6.35 -0.12 -22.78
N LEU A 470 -7.14 0.92 -23.04
CA LEU A 470 -8.22 0.82 -24.01
C LEU A 470 -7.65 0.33 -25.35
N PRO A 471 -8.33 -0.63 -26.02
CA PRO A 471 -7.90 -1.07 -27.32
C PRO A 471 -7.95 0.09 -28.31
N ALA A 472 -7.24 -0.05 -29.42
CA ALA A 472 -7.24 0.93 -30.51
C ALA A 472 -8.68 1.33 -30.89
N LYS A 473 -8.94 2.64 -30.90
CA LYS A 473 -10.27 3.19 -31.20
C LYS A 473 -10.77 2.72 -32.58
N PRO A 474 -11.93 2.04 -32.65
CA PRO A 474 -12.60 1.77 -33.92
C PRO A 474 -13.06 3.07 -34.59
N GLY A 475 -13.04 3.11 -35.93
CA GLY A 475 -13.51 4.29 -36.70
C GLY A 475 -14.98 4.64 -36.40
N THR A 476 -15.79 3.64 -36.08
CA THR A 476 -17.23 3.78 -35.76
C THR A 476 -17.52 4.23 -34.33
N ALA A 477 -16.55 4.10 -33.41
CA ALA A 477 -16.75 4.46 -32.00
C ALA A 477 -16.66 5.98 -31.81
N LYS A 478 -17.57 6.58 -31.03
CA LYS A 478 -17.55 8.03 -30.75
C LYS A 478 -16.84 8.38 -29.45
N THR A 479 -17.13 7.63 -28.38
CA THR A 479 -16.61 7.85 -27.02
C THR A 479 -16.41 6.50 -26.34
N PRO A 480 -15.41 6.33 -25.45
CA PRO A 480 -15.34 5.15 -24.60
C PRO A 480 -16.52 5.09 -23.63
N SER A 481 -16.83 3.87 -23.23
CA SER A 481 -17.80 3.51 -22.22
C SER A 481 -17.10 2.77 -21.10
N PHE A 482 -17.53 3.02 -19.87
CA PHE A 482 -16.94 2.46 -18.68
C PHE A 482 -18.01 1.82 -17.81
N ALA A 483 -17.80 0.57 -17.43
CA ALA A 483 -18.65 -0.12 -16.48
C ALA A 483 -18.01 -0.08 -15.09
N VAL A 484 -18.77 0.38 -14.10
CA VAL A 484 -18.38 0.39 -12.70
C VAL A 484 -19.38 -0.43 -11.88
N TRP A 485 -18.86 -1.21 -10.96
CA TRP A 485 -19.62 -1.93 -9.95
C TRP A 485 -18.90 -1.78 -8.62
N ALA A 486 -19.62 -1.41 -7.57
CA ALA A 486 -19.09 -1.30 -6.21
C ALA A 486 -20.09 -1.87 -5.22
N VAL A 487 -19.60 -2.61 -4.24
CA VAL A 487 -20.34 -3.07 -3.06
C VAL A 487 -19.60 -2.67 -1.80
N LYS A 488 -20.37 -2.32 -0.77
CA LYS A 488 -19.81 -2.00 0.54
C LYS A 488 -19.06 -3.19 1.14
N ASP A 489 -18.15 -2.90 2.04
CA ASP A 489 -17.71 -3.88 3.03
C ASP A 489 -18.91 -4.23 3.94
N PRO A 490 -19.28 -5.53 4.11
CA PRO A 490 -20.32 -5.94 5.04
C PRO A 490 -20.14 -5.42 6.47
N ASN A 491 -18.89 -5.18 6.88
CA ASN A 491 -18.51 -4.71 8.21
C ASN A 491 -18.34 -3.18 8.30
N SER A 492 -18.58 -2.43 7.22
CA SER A 492 -18.43 -0.96 7.19
C SER A 492 -19.72 -0.21 6.81
N ALA A 493 -19.56 1.08 6.51
CA ALA A 493 -20.56 2.01 6.06
C ALA A 493 -21.16 1.64 4.69
N ASN A 494 -22.39 2.08 4.44
CA ASN A 494 -22.98 2.04 3.09
C ASN A 494 -22.24 2.99 2.14
N LEU A 495 -22.41 2.81 0.83
CA LEU A 495 -21.82 3.65 -0.21
C LEU A 495 -22.52 5.01 -0.33
N ASP A 496 -21.74 6.08 -0.44
CA ASP A 496 -22.18 7.43 -0.86
C ASP A 496 -22.31 7.49 -2.39
N ARG A 497 -21.18 7.40 -3.08
CA ARG A 497 -21.09 7.64 -4.52
C ARG A 497 -19.86 6.98 -5.14
N VAL A 498 -19.92 6.85 -6.46
CA VAL A 498 -18.82 6.43 -7.34
C VAL A 498 -18.49 7.60 -8.25
N GLN A 499 -17.22 7.95 -8.30
CA GLN A 499 -16.66 8.96 -9.18
C GLN A 499 -15.74 8.31 -10.22
N VAL A 500 -15.82 8.77 -11.46
CA VAL A 500 -14.78 8.55 -12.46
C VAL A 500 -13.94 9.83 -12.54
N ILE A 501 -12.66 9.71 -12.26
CA ILE A 501 -11.69 10.80 -12.37
C ILE A 501 -10.94 10.60 -13.68
N LYS A 502 -11.04 11.59 -14.56
CA LYS A 502 -10.31 11.66 -15.83
C LYS A 502 -9.14 12.62 -15.65
N VAL A 503 -7.95 12.19 -16.01
CA VAL A 503 -6.81 13.06 -16.27
C VAL A 503 -6.46 12.99 -17.76
N TRP A 504 -6.04 14.10 -18.34
CA TRP A 504 -5.58 14.13 -19.73
C TRP A 504 -4.47 15.14 -19.93
N GLU A 505 -3.75 14.98 -21.04
CA GLU A 505 -2.80 15.98 -21.51
C GLU A 505 -3.47 16.85 -22.58
N GLU A 506 -3.26 18.17 -22.47
CA GLU A 506 -3.64 19.13 -23.48
C GLU A 506 -2.59 20.24 -23.62
N ASN A 507 -1.99 20.35 -24.81
CA ASN A 507 -0.97 21.35 -25.16
C ASN A 507 0.24 21.36 -24.19
N GLY A 508 0.69 20.17 -23.81
CA GLY A 508 1.78 19.94 -22.87
C GLY A 508 1.40 20.18 -21.41
N LYS A 509 0.12 20.45 -21.11
CA LYS A 509 -0.38 20.72 -19.76
C LYS A 509 -1.26 19.59 -19.25
N GLN A 510 -1.19 19.40 -17.94
CA GLN A 510 -2.00 18.45 -17.21
C GLN A 510 -3.41 19.02 -17.01
N GLN A 511 -4.41 18.17 -17.15
CA GLN A 511 -5.81 18.52 -16.94
C GLN A 511 -6.50 17.41 -16.16
N GLU A 512 -7.53 17.76 -15.41
CA GLU A 512 -8.34 16.81 -14.66
C GLU A 512 -9.83 17.19 -14.66
N LYS A 513 -10.67 16.17 -14.50
CA LYS A 513 -12.11 16.35 -14.29
C LYS A 513 -12.70 15.15 -13.57
N ILE A 514 -13.66 15.43 -12.70
CA ILE A 514 -14.34 14.44 -11.87
C ILE A 514 -15.78 14.35 -12.31
N PHE A 515 -16.27 13.12 -12.45
CA PHE A 515 -17.65 12.83 -12.82
C PHE A 515 -18.27 11.92 -11.76
N ASP A 516 -19.33 12.37 -11.08
CA ASP A 516 -20.18 11.47 -10.29
C ASP A 516 -20.99 10.60 -11.27
N VAL A 517 -20.83 9.27 -11.20
CA VAL A 517 -21.44 8.34 -12.18
C VAL A 517 -22.51 7.42 -11.60
N ALA A 518 -22.49 7.21 -10.28
CA ALA A 518 -23.52 6.52 -9.53
C ALA A 518 -23.53 7.03 -8.09
N TRP A 519 -24.70 7.16 -7.46
CA TRP A 519 -24.80 7.65 -6.09
C TRP A 519 -26.05 7.16 -5.38
N ALA A 520 -25.98 7.14 -4.05
CA ALA A 520 -27.09 6.72 -3.20
C ALA A 520 -28.16 7.81 -3.06
N GLY A 521 -29.42 7.37 -2.92
CA GLY A 521 -30.57 8.23 -2.67
C GLY A 521 -31.01 9.06 -3.89
N LYS A 522 -32.10 9.82 -3.73
CA LYS A 522 -32.66 10.68 -4.78
C LYS A 522 -32.00 12.06 -4.82
N ARG A 523 -30.67 12.09 -4.76
CA ARG A 523 -29.86 13.32 -4.82
C ARG A 523 -29.68 13.75 -6.27
N LYS A 524 -29.48 15.06 -6.48
CA LYS A 524 -29.31 15.66 -7.80
C LYS A 524 -28.01 16.44 -7.87
N ILE A 525 -27.46 16.52 -9.08
CA ILE A 525 -26.39 17.46 -9.41
C ILE A 525 -27.03 18.85 -9.52
N ASP A 526 -26.47 19.80 -8.79
CA ASP A 526 -26.86 21.20 -8.87
C ASP A 526 -26.42 21.77 -10.25
N PRO A 527 -27.34 22.30 -11.06
CA PRO A 527 -27.02 22.81 -12.40
C PRO A 527 -26.12 24.06 -12.38
N LYS A 528 -26.00 24.76 -11.26
CA LYS A 528 -25.15 25.96 -11.12
C LYS A 528 -23.74 25.61 -10.70
N THR A 529 -23.61 24.72 -9.70
CA THR A 529 -22.30 24.35 -9.15
C THR A 529 -21.70 23.13 -9.83
N HIS A 530 -22.51 22.38 -10.58
CA HIS A 530 -22.18 21.07 -11.15
C HIS A 530 -21.75 20.03 -10.11
N LYS A 531 -22.09 20.23 -8.84
CA LYS A 531 -21.78 19.31 -7.74
C LYS A 531 -22.98 18.48 -7.36
N LEU A 532 -22.74 17.21 -7.02
CA LEU A 532 -23.74 16.37 -6.39
C LEU A 532 -24.03 16.89 -4.96
N GLN A 533 -25.32 16.92 -4.59
CA GLN A 533 -25.70 17.19 -3.20
C GLN A 533 -24.96 16.26 -2.22
N ALA A 534 -24.37 16.82 -1.17
CA ALA A 534 -23.64 16.05 -0.16
C ALA A 534 -24.54 15.00 0.51
N ILE A 535 -23.97 13.84 0.82
CA ILE A 535 -24.63 12.88 1.70
C ILE A 535 -24.54 13.37 3.15
N GLY A 536 -25.57 13.07 3.95
CA GLY A 536 -25.53 13.33 5.39
C GLY A 536 -24.53 12.41 6.12
N SER A 537 -24.44 12.59 7.44
CA SER A 537 -23.76 11.66 8.35
C SER A 537 -24.78 10.94 9.23
N THR A 538 -24.52 9.67 9.54
CA THR A 538 -25.30 8.91 10.55
C THR A 538 -24.52 8.69 11.84
N VAL A 539 -23.37 9.35 11.98
CA VAL A 539 -22.49 9.25 13.15
C VAL A 539 -23.10 9.99 14.33
N ASP A 540 -23.21 9.29 15.44
CA ASP A 540 -23.49 9.84 16.75
C ASP A 540 -22.16 10.12 17.46
N LEU A 541 -21.81 11.41 17.55
CA LEU A 541 -20.56 11.86 18.18
C LEU A 541 -20.52 11.70 19.70
N SER A 542 -21.65 11.38 20.35
CA SER A 542 -21.67 11.09 21.78
C SER A 542 -21.29 9.63 22.09
N THR A 543 -21.56 8.71 21.15
CA THR A 543 -21.32 7.27 21.34
C THR A 543 -20.26 6.70 20.42
N GLY A 544 -19.89 7.42 19.35
CA GLY A 544 -19.00 6.92 18.31
C GLY A 544 -19.65 5.81 17.47
N LYS A 545 -20.99 5.71 17.46
CA LYS A 545 -21.73 4.72 16.65
C LYS A 545 -22.32 5.37 15.41
N TYR A 546 -22.79 4.57 14.46
CA TYR A 546 -23.49 5.04 13.26
C TYR A 546 -24.56 4.03 12.81
N THR A 547 -25.62 4.49 12.14
CA THR A 547 -26.84 3.69 11.92
C THR A 547 -27.01 3.11 10.51
N ASN A 548 -26.12 3.40 9.56
CA ASN A 548 -26.21 2.92 8.17
C ASN A 548 -27.60 3.13 7.52
N SER A 549 -28.35 4.12 8.00
CA SER A 549 -29.73 4.40 7.57
C SER A 549 -29.83 5.16 6.24
N ILE A 550 -28.69 5.61 5.71
CA ILE A 550 -28.52 6.25 4.40
C ILE A 550 -27.46 5.50 3.58
N GLY A 551 -27.21 5.95 2.35
CA GLY A 551 -26.26 5.29 1.45
C GLY A 551 -26.88 4.09 0.70
N ALA A 552 -26.06 3.35 -0.04
CA ALA A 552 -26.47 2.16 -0.76
C ALA A 552 -25.52 0.98 -0.48
N ALA A 553 -26.03 -0.25 -0.44
CA ALA A 553 -25.18 -1.43 -0.31
C ALA A 553 -24.38 -1.73 -1.60
N GLU A 554 -24.92 -1.32 -2.75
CA GLU A 554 -24.36 -1.57 -4.08
C GLU A 554 -24.64 -0.38 -5.00
N LEU A 555 -23.64 -0.01 -5.81
CA LEU A 555 -23.75 1.00 -6.86
C LEU A 555 -23.19 0.43 -8.18
N LYS A 556 -23.93 0.60 -9.27
CA LYS A 556 -23.48 0.20 -10.62
C LYS A 556 -23.83 1.26 -11.65
N ALA A 557 -22.96 1.44 -12.63
CA ALA A 557 -23.25 2.26 -13.79
C ALA A 557 -22.48 1.79 -15.01
N VAL A 558 -23.03 2.09 -16.18
CA VAL A 558 -22.26 2.16 -17.42
C VAL A 558 -22.28 3.61 -17.87
N TRP A 559 -21.13 4.26 -17.79
CA TRP A 559 -20.95 5.68 -18.06
C TRP A 559 -20.18 5.88 -19.36
N LYS A 560 -20.42 7.00 -20.05
CA LYS A 560 -19.67 7.39 -21.25
C LYS A 560 -19.05 8.75 -21.00
N ASP A 561 -17.81 8.93 -21.45
CA ASP A 561 -17.13 10.22 -21.31
C ASP A 561 -17.80 11.26 -22.24
N PRO A 562 -18.50 12.27 -21.69
CA PRO A 562 -19.19 13.28 -22.50
C PRO A 562 -18.21 14.27 -23.15
N GLU A 563 -16.97 14.34 -22.65
CA GLU A 563 -15.94 15.29 -23.05
C GLU A 563 -14.73 14.56 -23.64
N PHE A 564 -14.98 13.38 -24.23
CA PHE A 564 -13.94 12.60 -24.87
C PHE A 564 -13.40 13.30 -26.11
N ASN A 565 -12.08 13.48 -26.17
CA ASN A 565 -11.37 13.94 -27.34
C ASN A 565 -10.41 12.83 -27.81
N PRO A 566 -10.60 12.26 -29.01
CA PRO A 566 -9.78 11.15 -29.49
C PRO A 566 -8.32 11.53 -29.74
N LYS A 567 -7.97 12.82 -29.71
CA LYS A 567 -6.61 13.33 -29.92
C LYS A 567 -5.80 13.51 -28.63
N GLN A 568 -6.42 13.35 -27.46
CA GLN A 568 -5.77 13.55 -26.16
C GLN A 568 -5.34 12.21 -25.56
N TYR A 569 -4.14 12.15 -25.02
CA TYR A 569 -3.76 11.08 -24.09
C TYR A 569 -4.59 11.25 -22.82
N ALA A 570 -5.19 10.17 -22.32
CA ALA A 570 -6.04 10.22 -21.13
C ALA A 570 -5.87 8.99 -20.24
N ALA A 571 -6.17 9.14 -18.96
CA ALA A 571 -6.32 8.05 -18.01
C ALA A 571 -7.56 8.28 -17.16
N TYR A 572 -8.25 7.20 -16.81
CA TYR A 572 -9.48 7.20 -16.03
C TYR A 572 -9.30 6.28 -14.84
N TYR A 573 -9.64 6.70 -13.63
CA TYR A 573 -9.71 5.80 -12.48
C TYR A 573 -10.98 6.08 -11.69
N VAL A 574 -11.37 5.13 -10.84
CA VAL A 574 -12.57 5.22 -10.02
C VAL A 574 -12.20 5.56 -8.59
N ARG A 575 -12.95 6.47 -7.98
CA ARG A 575 -13.01 6.68 -6.53
C ARG A 575 -14.40 6.25 -6.03
N VAL A 576 -14.44 5.29 -5.11
CA VAL A 576 -15.67 4.86 -4.44
C VAL A 576 -15.68 5.46 -3.04
N LEU A 577 -16.77 6.11 -2.64
CA LEU A 577 -16.89 6.74 -1.32
C LEU A 577 -17.97 6.01 -0.51
N GLU A 578 -17.66 5.71 0.75
CA GLU A 578 -18.62 5.29 1.76
C GLU A 578 -19.29 6.53 2.40
N ILE A 579 -20.34 6.33 3.19
CA ILE A 579 -20.87 7.38 4.06
C ILE A 579 -19.93 7.61 5.26
N PRO A 580 -19.98 8.78 5.92
CA PRO A 580 -19.10 9.06 7.04
C PRO A 580 -19.21 8.03 8.17
N THR A 581 -18.07 7.58 8.68
CA THR A 581 -17.90 6.78 9.90
C THR A 581 -17.17 7.62 10.96
N PRO A 582 -17.22 7.26 12.25
CA PRO A 582 -16.37 7.88 13.26
C PRO A 582 -14.89 7.66 12.91
N ARG A 583 -14.07 8.71 13.05
CA ARG A 583 -12.61 8.60 12.90
C ARG A 583 -12.00 7.94 14.14
N TRP A 584 -10.89 7.23 14.01
CA TRP A 584 -10.20 6.58 15.12
C TRP A 584 -9.94 7.53 16.30
N SER A 585 -9.56 8.78 16.02
CA SER A 585 -9.29 9.79 17.04
C SER A 585 -10.54 10.17 17.85
N THR A 586 -11.70 10.16 17.21
CA THR A 586 -13.00 10.36 17.86
C THR A 586 -13.33 9.16 18.75
N LEU A 587 -13.09 7.95 18.27
CA LEU A 587 -13.32 6.72 19.03
C LEU A 587 -12.44 6.65 20.28
N VAL A 588 -11.14 6.98 20.16
CA VAL A 588 -10.20 7.03 21.28
C VAL A 588 -10.63 8.08 22.32
N ALA A 589 -11.06 9.26 21.88
CA ALA A 589 -11.52 10.32 22.78
C ALA A 589 -12.74 9.88 23.59
N ILE A 590 -13.76 9.33 22.92
CA ILE A 590 -15.00 8.85 23.54
C ILE A 590 -14.70 7.71 24.52
N ALA A 591 -13.91 6.71 24.10
CA ALA A 591 -13.57 5.55 24.93
C ALA A 591 -12.84 5.93 26.24
N ASN A 592 -12.15 7.07 26.26
CA ASN A 592 -11.37 7.54 27.40
C ASN A 592 -12.00 8.74 28.16
N GLY A 593 -13.21 9.15 27.79
CA GLY A 593 -13.88 10.31 28.40
C GLY A 593 -13.06 11.61 28.27
N LEU A 594 -12.45 11.79 27.10
CA LEU A 594 -11.69 12.99 26.71
C LEU A 594 -12.57 13.89 25.82
N PRO A 595 -12.29 15.20 25.75
CA PRO A 595 -12.97 16.07 24.79
C PRO A 595 -12.73 15.59 23.35
N LEU A 596 -13.62 15.91 22.42
CA LEU A 596 -13.40 15.61 21.01
C LEU A 596 -12.30 16.54 20.43
N PRO A 597 -11.44 16.03 19.52
CA PRO A 597 -10.43 16.85 18.85
C PRO A 597 -11.04 18.02 18.06
N LYS A 598 -10.38 19.19 18.05
CA LYS A 598 -10.89 20.41 17.38
C LYS A 598 -10.26 20.69 16.02
N ASP A 599 -9.03 20.24 15.79
CA ASP A 599 -8.21 20.61 14.63
C ASP A 599 -8.10 19.50 13.57
N ILE A 600 -8.94 18.47 13.68
CA ILE A 600 -9.04 17.34 12.75
C ILE A 600 -10.51 16.95 12.55
N PRO A 601 -10.86 16.29 11.44
CA PRO A 601 -12.20 15.75 11.23
C PRO A 601 -12.61 14.78 12.34
N LEU A 602 -13.86 14.87 12.78
CA LEU A 602 -14.44 13.93 13.75
C LEU A 602 -14.96 12.64 13.09
N THR A 603 -15.17 12.69 11.79
CA THR A 603 -15.61 11.57 10.97
C THR A 603 -14.62 11.34 9.85
N ASP A 604 -14.47 10.09 9.45
CA ASP A 604 -13.74 9.68 8.27
C ASP A 604 -14.74 9.29 7.17
N GLN A 605 -14.44 9.62 5.92
CA GLN A 605 -15.22 9.16 4.77
C GLN A 605 -14.38 8.17 3.98
N GLN A 606 -14.45 6.92 4.43
CA GLN A 606 -13.72 5.80 3.87
C GLN A 606 -14.01 5.61 2.38
N ARG A 607 -13.02 5.10 1.66
CA ARG A 607 -13.01 5.13 0.18
C ARG A 607 -12.08 4.10 -0.43
N GLY A 608 -12.26 3.89 -1.74
CA GLY A 608 -11.36 3.07 -2.54
C GLY A 608 -10.96 3.75 -3.85
N TRP A 609 -9.78 3.39 -4.36
CA TRP A 609 -9.20 3.91 -5.60
C TRP A 609 -8.82 2.77 -6.53
N SER A 610 -9.36 2.74 -7.76
CA SER A 610 -8.96 1.73 -8.74
C SER A 610 -7.62 2.06 -9.37
N SER A 611 -6.94 1.05 -9.91
CA SER A 611 -5.96 1.31 -10.96
C SER A 611 -6.59 2.04 -12.16
N PRO A 612 -5.82 2.87 -12.89
CA PRO A 612 -6.36 3.57 -14.04
C PRO A 612 -6.59 2.66 -15.25
N ILE A 613 -7.42 3.13 -16.18
CA ILE A 613 -7.51 2.64 -17.57
C ILE A 613 -7.00 3.76 -18.47
N TRP A 614 -6.05 3.45 -19.35
CA TRP A 614 -5.40 4.45 -20.21
C TRP A 614 -5.98 4.47 -21.61
N TYR A 615 -5.95 5.64 -22.25
CA TYR A 615 -6.25 5.84 -23.67
C TYR A 615 -5.05 6.49 -24.36
N THR A 616 -4.60 5.86 -25.44
CA THR A 616 -3.55 6.38 -26.32
C THR A 616 -4.14 6.69 -27.70
N PRO A 617 -4.07 7.94 -28.19
CA PRO A 617 -4.47 8.30 -29.54
C PRO A 617 -3.69 7.53 -30.60
N LYS A 618 -4.33 7.25 -31.75
CA LYS A 618 -3.57 6.94 -32.97
C LYS A 618 -3.04 8.27 -33.53
N LEU A 619 -1.72 8.41 -33.53
CA LEU A 619 -1.02 9.54 -34.14
C LEU A 619 -1.02 9.44 -35.66
#